data_AF-A0A3D1ZRU4-F1
#
_entry.id   AF-A0A3D1ZRU4-F1
#
_cell.length_a   1.000
_cell.length_b   1.000
_cell.length_c   1.000
_cell.angle_alpha   90.00
_cell.angle_beta   90.00
_cell.angle_gamma   90.00
#
_symmetry.space_group_name_H-M   'P 1'
#
loop_
_entity.id
_entity.type
_entity.pdbx_description
1 polymer ?
#
loop_
_entity_poly.entity_id
_entity_poly.type
_entity_poly.pdbx_seq_one_letter_code
_entity_poly.pdbx_strand_id
1 'polypeptide(L)'
;MEPESDRGLIDRRRFYKPPDSGVPARPHAGGNAGIGEASAYSAVTEGDSAFERKPGNIVVVEAATAGVGASTLSALLARELTERGLKCVLVDADLHGGGLDVLLGAENEDGSRFGEISAPLGKIDGKALLRELPTWDGIPLLACDPWKTENPQSWEVRACVKALARVRSAIIVDVGQWHHLPNIPELEQGIRIVAVELTVLGLARAKTSIQTRRAHAERHDTAENREIVIGMVPRGTVREHGVTSLDEAEEYLGCEISAIVKPDAKLCSELLEGLGLRKPNRATAKAIAVLADRVQELIGMRQVHHGTRAP
;
A
#
# COMPACT_ATOMS: atom_id res chain seq x y z
N MET A 1 -18.17 54.54 -0.43
CA MET A 1 -18.72 53.18 -0.65
C MET A 1 -17.83 52.52 -1.68
N GLU A 2 -16.82 51.79 -1.22
CA GLU A 2 -16.03 50.89 -2.07
C GLU A 2 -16.81 49.58 -2.23
N PRO A 3 -16.78 48.92 -3.41
CA PRO A 3 -17.43 47.63 -3.58
C PRO A 3 -16.54 46.50 -3.03
N GLU A 4 -17.20 45.56 -2.37
CA GLU A 4 -16.62 44.39 -1.71
C GLU A 4 -15.82 43.51 -2.68
N SER A 5 -14.64 43.09 -2.21
CA SER A 5 -13.79 42.10 -2.86
C SER A 5 -14.46 40.72 -2.90
N ASP A 6 -14.75 40.24 -4.10
CA ASP A 6 -15.17 38.86 -4.38
C ASP A 6 -14.06 37.88 -3.93
N ARG A 7 -14.30 37.18 -2.82
CA ARG A 7 -13.43 36.12 -2.32
C ARG A 7 -13.62 34.91 -3.24
N GLY A 8 -12.71 34.74 -4.19
CA GLY A 8 -12.71 33.66 -5.17
C GLY A 8 -13.07 32.30 -4.56
N LEU A 9 -14.20 31.75 -5.02
CA LEU A 9 -14.55 30.35 -4.84
C LEU A 9 -13.45 29.51 -5.49
N ILE A 10 -12.71 28.74 -4.68
CA ILE A 10 -11.84 27.67 -5.20
C ILE A 10 -12.77 26.62 -5.84
N ASP A 11 -12.72 26.52 -7.17
CA ASP A 11 -13.53 25.57 -7.95
C ASP A 11 -13.25 24.13 -7.48
N ARG A 12 -14.31 23.44 -7.03
CA ARG A 12 -14.25 22.07 -6.52
C ARG A 12 -14.24 21.10 -7.71
N ARG A 13 -13.09 20.96 -8.36
CA ARG A 13 -12.92 20.03 -9.49
C ARG A 13 -13.02 18.58 -9.02
N ARG A 14 -13.90 17.79 -9.64
CA ARG A 14 -13.90 16.32 -9.55
C ARG A 14 -12.81 15.73 -10.43
N PHE A 15 -12.02 14.82 -9.89
CA PHE A 15 -11.01 14.08 -10.64
C PHE A 15 -11.65 12.90 -11.38
N TYR A 16 -12.54 12.18 -10.69
CA TYR A 16 -13.31 11.11 -11.30
C TYR A 16 -14.36 11.63 -12.26
N LYS A 17 -14.24 11.20 -13.52
CA LYS A 17 -15.29 11.27 -14.53
C LYS A 17 -15.78 9.86 -14.82
N PRO A 18 -17.05 9.51 -14.50
CA PRO A 18 -17.59 8.23 -14.93
C PRO A 18 -17.53 8.13 -16.46
N PRO A 19 -17.28 6.94 -17.02
CA PRO A 19 -17.34 6.75 -18.47
C PRO A 19 -18.73 7.14 -19.01
N ASP A 20 -18.76 7.78 -20.18
CA ASP A 20 -20.02 8.04 -20.89
C ASP A 20 -20.77 6.71 -21.06
N SER A 21 -22.04 6.70 -20.68
CA SER A 21 -22.90 5.53 -20.48
C SER A 21 -23.28 4.75 -21.76
N GLY A 22 -22.39 4.71 -22.76
CA GLY A 22 -22.59 4.04 -24.05
C GLY A 22 -21.85 2.71 -24.23
N VAL A 23 -21.04 2.25 -23.26
CA VAL A 23 -20.33 0.96 -23.37
C VAL A 23 -21.10 -0.12 -22.59
N PRO A 24 -21.68 -1.14 -23.25
CA PRO A 24 -22.36 -2.20 -22.53
C PRO A 24 -21.35 -3.00 -21.72
N ALA A 25 -21.64 -3.20 -20.43
CA ALA A 25 -20.90 -4.10 -19.56
C ALA A 25 -20.89 -5.50 -20.18
N ARG A 26 -19.69 -6.01 -20.50
CA ARG A 26 -19.53 -7.41 -20.92
C ARG A 26 -19.71 -8.29 -19.68
N PRO A 27 -20.52 -9.36 -19.74
CA PRO A 27 -20.64 -10.27 -18.63
C PRO A 27 -19.31 -11.01 -18.41
N HIS A 28 -18.77 -10.93 -17.20
CA HIS A 28 -17.74 -11.85 -16.74
C HIS A 28 -18.35 -13.25 -16.67
N ALA A 29 -18.01 -14.10 -17.65
CA ALA A 29 -18.28 -15.52 -17.58
C ALA A 29 -17.37 -16.13 -16.52
N GLY A 30 -17.93 -16.46 -15.36
CA GLY A 30 -17.28 -17.28 -14.34
C GLY A 30 -17.04 -18.68 -14.87
N GLY A 31 -15.80 -18.93 -15.32
CA GLY A 31 -15.31 -20.25 -15.66
C GLY A 31 -14.63 -20.89 -14.46
N ASN A 32 -15.28 -21.88 -13.86
CA ASN A 32 -14.72 -22.72 -12.82
C ASN A 32 -13.61 -23.59 -13.44
N ALA A 33 -12.34 -23.21 -13.25
CA ALA A 33 -11.19 -23.97 -13.73
C ALA A 33 -10.51 -24.68 -12.55
N GLY A 34 -10.43 -26.01 -12.67
CA GLY A 34 -10.03 -26.94 -11.63
C GLY A 34 -8.61 -26.78 -11.12
N ILE A 35 -8.45 -27.29 -9.91
CA ILE A 35 -7.20 -27.47 -9.17
C ILE A 35 -6.37 -28.50 -9.95
N GLY A 36 -5.40 -28.03 -10.73
CA GLY A 36 -4.39 -28.86 -11.39
C GLY A 36 -3.04 -28.62 -10.74
N GLU A 37 -2.44 -29.69 -10.21
CA GLU A 37 -1.13 -29.69 -9.57
C GLU A 37 -0.04 -29.06 -10.47
N ALA A 38 0.60 -28.01 -9.98
CA ALA A 38 1.76 -27.41 -10.63
C ALA A 38 3.01 -28.27 -10.32
N SER A 39 3.41 -29.07 -11.30
CA SER A 39 4.66 -29.82 -11.32
C SER A 39 5.87 -28.87 -11.28
N ALA A 40 6.82 -29.19 -10.41
CA ALA A 40 8.06 -28.45 -10.19
C ALA A 40 8.98 -28.52 -11.42
N TYR A 41 9.39 -27.36 -11.93
CA TYR A 41 10.54 -27.24 -12.83
C TYR A 41 11.62 -26.41 -12.15
N SER A 42 12.66 -27.11 -11.71
CA SER A 42 13.95 -26.52 -11.33
C SER A 42 14.72 -26.19 -12.60
N ALA A 43 15.06 -24.92 -12.79
CA ALA A 43 16.09 -24.50 -13.73
C ALA A 43 17.09 -23.61 -12.99
N VAL A 44 18.25 -24.19 -12.73
CA VAL A 44 19.43 -23.51 -12.17
C VAL A 44 20.08 -22.71 -13.29
N THR A 45 20.37 -21.44 -13.06
CA THR A 45 21.44 -20.72 -13.79
C THR A 45 22.20 -19.85 -12.79
N GLU A 46 23.46 -20.23 -12.57
CA GLU A 46 24.46 -19.45 -11.85
C GLU A 46 24.95 -18.29 -12.73
N GLY A 47 25.16 -17.12 -12.11
CA GLY A 47 25.79 -15.95 -12.73
C GLY A 47 25.51 -14.67 -11.95
N ASP A 48 26.52 -14.15 -11.25
CA ASP A 48 26.54 -12.97 -10.35
C ASP A 48 25.87 -13.10 -8.98
N SER A 49 26.45 -13.92 -8.10
CA SER A 49 26.23 -13.87 -6.65
C SER A 49 27.09 -12.80 -5.96
N ALA A 50 27.00 -11.54 -6.41
CA ALA A 50 27.21 -10.45 -5.47
C ALA A 50 26.00 -10.50 -4.52
N PHE A 51 26.20 -10.83 -3.24
CA PHE A 51 25.15 -10.87 -2.21
C PHE A 51 24.16 -9.71 -2.42
N GLU A 52 23.03 -9.99 -3.08
CA GLU A 52 22.15 -8.94 -3.57
C GLU A 52 21.48 -8.33 -2.34
N ARG A 53 21.84 -7.08 -2.02
CA ARG A 53 21.44 -6.43 -0.77
C ARG A 53 19.92 -6.34 -0.75
N LYS A 54 19.29 -7.11 0.13
CA LYS A 54 17.82 -7.12 0.32
C LYS A 54 17.32 -5.69 0.60
N PRO A 55 16.29 -5.17 -0.10
CA PRO A 55 15.84 -3.80 0.11
C PRO A 55 15.17 -3.65 1.48
N GLY A 56 15.68 -2.76 2.33
CA GLY A 56 15.12 -2.48 3.66
C GLY A 56 14.09 -1.36 3.71
N ASN A 57 13.75 -0.81 2.55
CA ASN A 57 12.91 0.38 2.34
C ASN A 57 11.55 0.05 1.73
N ILE A 58 11.22 -1.23 1.55
CA ILE A 58 9.90 -1.67 1.11
C ILE A 58 8.98 -1.68 2.32
N VAL A 59 7.85 -1.01 2.21
CA VAL A 59 6.81 -0.91 3.23
C VAL A 59 5.52 -1.45 2.62
N VAL A 60 5.10 -2.61 3.08
CA VAL A 60 3.89 -3.30 2.63
C VAL A 60 2.75 -2.93 3.56
N VAL A 61 1.67 -2.39 3.01
CA VAL A 61 0.47 -1.99 3.73
C VAL A 61 -0.66 -2.94 3.36
N GLU A 62 -1.19 -3.64 4.35
CA GLU A 62 -2.25 -4.63 4.17
C GLU A 62 -3.39 -4.43 5.18
N ALA A 63 -4.52 -5.05 4.89
CA ALA A 63 -5.62 -5.19 5.84
C ALA A 63 -6.14 -6.63 5.83
N ALA A 64 -6.52 -7.10 7.02
CA ALA A 64 -7.22 -8.38 7.15
C ALA A 64 -8.72 -8.30 6.78
N THR A 65 -9.24 -7.08 6.66
CA THR A 65 -10.63 -6.80 6.25
C THR A 65 -10.64 -5.79 5.12
N ALA A 66 -11.32 -6.12 4.02
CA ALA A 66 -11.53 -5.23 2.90
C ALA A 66 -12.22 -3.93 3.33
N GLY A 67 -11.86 -2.80 2.71
CA GLY A 67 -12.56 -1.53 2.92
C GLY A 67 -12.28 -0.82 4.25
N VAL A 68 -11.32 -1.31 5.05
CA VAL A 68 -10.86 -0.65 6.28
C VAL A 68 -10.07 0.65 6.02
N GLY A 69 -9.58 0.83 4.79
CA GLY A 69 -8.84 2.02 4.35
C GLY A 69 -7.33 1.84 4.21
N ALA A 70 -6.84 0.61 3.94
CA ALA A 70 -5.42 0.35 3.68
C ALA A 70 -4.84 1.25 2.57
N SER A 71 -5.52 1.39 1.45
CA SER A 71 -5.10 2.28 0.34
C SER A 71 -4.99 3.75 0.75
N THR A 72 -5.96 4.25 1.51
CA THR A 72 -5.93 5.60 2.08
C THR A 72 -4.75 5.77 3.04
N LEU A 73 -4.51 4.76 3.89
CA LEU A 73 -3.39 4.75 4.82
C LEU A 73 -2.04 4.79 4.08
N SER A 74 -1.87 3.96 3.05
CA SER A 74 -0.68 3.92 2.19
C SER A 74 -0.35 5.29 1.62
N ALA A 75 -1.35 5.96 1.04
CA ALA A 75 -1.15 7.26 0.42
C ALA A 75 -0.86 8.38 1.44
N LEU A 76 -1.57 8.39 2.58
CA LEU A 76 -1.28 9.35 3.65
C LEU A 76 0.11 9.15 4.25
N LEU A 77 0.55 7.90 4.44
CA LEU A 77 1.90 7.57 4.89
C LEU A 77 2.96 8.03 3.88
N ALA A 78 2.75 7.78 2.58
CA ALA A 78 3.67 8.23 1.55
C ALA A 78 3.80 9.76 1.53
N ARG A 79 2.69 10.49 1.69
CA ARG A 79 2.68 11.96 1.82
C ARG A 79 3.48 12.41 3.04
N GLU A 80 3.18 11.87 4.23
CA GLU A 80 3.88 12.24 5.46
C GLU A 80 5.39 11.99 5.38
N LEU A 81 5.81 10.83 4.86
CA LEU A 81 7.23 10.52 4.66
C LEU A 81 7.89 11.46 3.65
N THR A 82 7.17 11.85 2.59
CA THR A 82 7.66 12.81 1.59
C THR A 82 7.80 14.22 2.18
N GLU A 83 6.83 14.67 2.99
CA GLU A 83 6.90 15.95 3.71
C GLU A 83 8.08 15.97 4.70
N ARG A 84 8.52 14.81 5.20
CA ARG A 84 9.74 14.62 6.01
C ARG A 84 11.03 14.48 5.20
N GLY A 85 10.95 14.55 3.86
CA GLY A 85 12.11 14.57 2.96
C GLY A 85 12.52 13.21 2.39
N LEU A 86 11.77 12.12 2.63
CA LEU A 86 12.02 10.84 1.97
C LEU A 86 11.53 10.88 0.53
N LYS A 87 12.29 10.26 -0.38
CA LYS A 87 11.83 10.05 -1.76
C LYS A 87 10.94 8.81 -1.81
N CYS A 88 9.64 8.99 -1.67
CA CYS A 88 8.66 7.92 -1.73
C CYS A 88 8.25 7.57 -3.17
N VAL A 89 7.66 6.39 -3.33
CA VAL A 89 6.87 5.94 -4.49
C VAL A 89 5.74 5.05 -3.96
N LEU A 90 4.55 5.19 -4.53
CA LEU A 90 3.40 4.33 -4.26
C LEU A 90 3.31 3.22 -5.30
N VAL A 91 2.98 2.01 -4.86
CA VAL A 91 2.79 0.85 -5.71
C VAL A 91 1.46 0.22 -5.32
N ASP A 92 0.54 0.12 -6.28
CA ASP A 92 -0.74 -0.58 -6.14
C ASP A 92 -0.56 -2.03 -6.55
N ALA A 93 -0.43 -2.90 -5.56
CA ALA A 93 -0.29 -4.33 -5.71
C ALA A 93 -1.58 -5.09 -5.33
N ASP A 94 -2.71 -4.41 -5.09
CA ASP A 94 -4.01 -5.06 -5.07
C ASP A 94 -4.44 -5.36 -6.51
N LEU A 95 -3.84 -6.40 -7.12
CA LEU A 95 -4.03 -6.69 -8.55
C LEU A 95 -5.49 -7.04 -8.91
N HIS A 96 -6.35 -7.35 -7.94
CA HIS A 96 -7.75 -7.69 -8.21
C HIS A 96 -8.68 -6.50 -7.96
N GLY A 97 -8.40 -5.67 -6.96
CA GLY A 97 -9.16 -4.47 -6.65
C GLY A 97 -8.70 -3.25 -7.45
N GLY A 98 -7.39 -2.98 -7.43
CA GLY A 98 -6.72 -1.85 -8.05
C GLY A 98 -7.32 -0.48 -7.68
N GLY A 99 -7.04 0.51 -8.51
CA GLY A 99 -7.68 1.83 -8.46
C GLY A 99 -7.10 2.80 -7.45
N LEU A 100 -5.85 2.61 -7.03
CA LEU A 100 -5.17 3.60 -6.22
C LEU A 100 -5.05 4.95 -6.95
N ASP A 101 -4.89 4.97 -8.27
CA ASP A 101 -4.91 6.22 -9.06
C ASP A 101 -6.28 6.93 -9.00
N VAL A 102 -7.38 6.19 -9.09
CA VAL A 102 -8.74 6.72 -8.94
C VAL A 102 -8.97 7.29 -7.54
N LEU A 103 -8.52 6.59 -6.49
CA LEU A 103 -8.60 7.08 -5.11
C LEU A 103 -7.87 8.41 -4.94
N LEU A 104 -6.73 8.57 -5.61
CA LEU A 104 -5.86 9.73 -5.51
C LEU A 104 -6.26 10.87 -6.46
N GLY A 105 -7.11 10.61 -7.45
CA GLY A 105 -7.48 11.56 -8.49
C GLY A 105 -6.42 11.71 -9.59
N ALA A 106 -5.59 10.69 -9.79
CA ALA A 106 -4.46 10.65 -10.73
C ALA A 106 -4.74 9.76 -11.96
N GLU A 107 -5.96 9.27 -12.14
CA GLU A 107 -6.35 8.35 -13.21
C GLU A 107 -6.28 8.96 -14.62
N ASN A 108 -6.26 10.29 -14.72
CA ASN A 108 -6.11 11.05 -15.97
C ASN A 108 -4.70 11.63 -16.15
N GLU A 109 -3.79 11.40 -15.20
CA GLU A 109 -2.40 11.82 -15.34
C GLU A 109 -1.70 10.93 -16.37
N ASP A 110 -0.83 11.53 -17.18
CA ASP A 110 -0.02 10.80 -18.15
C ASP A 110 1.00 9.91 -17.42
N GLY A 111 1.20 8.69 -17.94
CA GLY A 111 2.19 7.76 -17.42
C GLY A 111 1.73 6.31 -17.45
N SER A 112 2.67 5.40 -17.22
CA SER A 112 2.44 3.96 -17.32
C SER A 112 1.80 3.37 -16.08
N ARG A 113 0.80 2.51 -16.29
CA ARG A 113 0.19 1.65 -15.25
C ARG A 113 0.83 0.27 -15.28
N PHE A 114 0.57 -0.55 -14.26
CA PHE A 114 1.19 -1.87 -14.12
C PHE A 114 1.06 -2.75 -15.37
N GLY A 115 -0.13 -2.83 -15.97
CA GLY A 115 -0.37 -3.66 -17.16
C GLY A 115 0.27 -3.13 -18.44
N GLU A 116 0.89 -1.95 -18.42
CA GLU A 116 1.60 -1.35 -19.56
C GLU A 116 3.13 -1.53 -19.44
N ILE A 117 3.60 -2.03 -18.30
CA ILE A 117 5.02 -2.24 -18.04
C ILE A 117 5.39 -3.68 -18.37
N SER A 118 6.37 -3.85 -19.25
CA SER A 118 6.96 -5.15 -19.53
C SER A 118 8.34 -5.29 -18.88
N ALA A 119 8.57 -6.41 -18.20
CA ALA A 119 9.86 -6.74 -17.59
C ALA A 119 10.52 -7.94 -18.32
N PRO A 120 10.94 -7.80 -19.59
CA PRO A 120 11.62 -8.89 -20.28
C PRO A 120 12.86 -9.31 -19.47
N LEU A 121 12.99 -10.62 -19.22
CA LEU A 121 14.05 -11.20 -18.38
C LEU A 121 14.02 -10.78 -16.90
N GLY A 122 12.92 -10.20 -16.41
CA GLY A 122 12.75 -9.81 -15.01
C GLY A 122 13.63 -8.63 -14.57
N LYS A 123 14.09 -7.79 -15.51
CA LYS A 123 14.94 -6.62 -15.23
C LYS A 123 14.26 -5.35 -15.74
N ILE A 124 14.26 -4.32 -14.89
CA ILE A 124 13.78 -2.98 -15.20
C ILE A 124 14.81 -1.95 -14.73
N ASP A 125 15.08 -0.92 -15.53
CA ASP A 125 15.84 0.24 -15.07
C ASP A 125 14.94 1.12 -14.19
N GLY A 126 15.27 1.22 -12.90
CA GLY A 126 14.44 1.92 -11.93
C GLY A 126 14.30 3.42 -12.20
N LYS A 127 15.31 4.07 -12.81
CA LYS A 127 15.23 5.50 -13.12
C LYS A 127 14.34 5.75 -14.34
N ALA A 128 14.37 4.87 -15.33
CA ALA A 128 13.49 4.90 -16.49
C ALA A 128 12.04 4.67 -16.06
N LEU A 129 11.78 3.60 -15.31
CA LEU A 129 10.46 3.31 -14.76
C LEU A 129 9.90 4.53 -14.00
N LEU A 130 10.69 5.12 -13.10
CA LEU A 130 10.26 6.30 -12.34
C LEU A 130 9.87 7.52 -13.20
N ARG A 131 10.43 7.68 -14.40
CA ARG A 131 10.09 8.80 -15.31
C ARG A 131 8.82 8.54 -16.08
N GLU A 132 8.41 7.27 -16.20
CA GLU A 132 7.21 6.85 -16.90
C GLU A 132 5.98 6.86 -15.99
N LEU A 133 6.15 6.85 -14.66
CA LEU A 133 5.02 6.80 -13.73
C LEU A 133 4.26 8.13 -13.66
N PRO A 134 2.91 8.10 -13.55
CA PRO A 134 2.14 9.27 -13.14
C PRO A 134 2.56 9.73 -11.73
N THR A 135 2.26 10.99 -11.41
CA THR A 135 2.58 11.57 -10.09
C THR A 135 1.35 12.11 -9.39
N TRP A 136 1.21 11.79 -8.10
CA TRP A 136 0.21 12.37 -7.21
C TRP A 136 0.93 13.20 -6.13
N ASP A 137 0.66 14.50 -6.06
CA ASP A 137 1.26 15.39 -5.05
C ASP A 137 2.81 15.32 -5.03
N GLY A 138 3.41 15.17 -6.22
CA GLY A 138 4.86 14.98 -6.39
C GLY A 138 5.39 13.57 -6.08
N ILE A 139 4.52 12.63 -5.69
CA ILE A 139 4.86 11.23 -5.38
C ILE A 139 4.56 10.38 -6.61
N PRO A 140 5.56 9.69 -7.20
CA PRO A 140 5.31 8.75 -8.29
C PRO A 140 4.41 7.61 -7.85
N LEU A 141 3.54 7.17 -8.73
CA LEU A 141 2.53 6.15 -8.49
C LEU A 141 2.60 5.08 -9.58
N LEU A 142 2.81 3.84 -9.19
CA LEU A 142 2.61 2.69 -10.06
C LEU A 142 1.27 2.04 -9.72
N ALA A 143 0.21 2.46 -10.43
CA ALA A 143 -1.17 2.02 -10.19
C ALA A 143 -1.51 0.73 -10.94
N CYS A 144 -2.53 0.02 -10.45
CA CYS A 144 -3.12 -1.15 -11.10
C CYS A 144 -4.57 -0.83 -11.48
N ASP A 145 -4.93 -1.04 -12.74
CA ASP A 145 -6.28 -0.83 -13.27
C ASP A 145 -6.79 -2.11 -13.96
N PRO A 146 -7.16 -3.15 -13.17
CA PRO A 146 -7.49 -4.48 -13.70
C PRO A 146 -8.68 -4.51 -14.67
N TRP A 147 -9.46 -3.43 -14.75
CA TRP A 147 -10.56 -3.28 -15.72
C TRP A 147 -10.12 -2.72 -17.08
N LYS A 148 -8.88 -2.23 -17.23
CA LYS A 148 -8.34 -1.71 -18.49
C LYS A 148 -7.30 -2.62 -19.13
N THR A 149 -6.41 -3.18 -18.32
CA THR A 149 -5.26 -3.95 -18.77
C THR A 149 -5.22 -5.34 -18.13
N GLU A 150 -4.49 -6.27 -18.73
CA GLU A 150 -4.24 -7.56 -18.10
C GLU A 150 -3.37 -7.39 -16.85
N ASN A 151 -3.62 -8.21 -15.84
CA ASN A 151 -2.84 -8.16 -14.61
C ASN A 151 -1.37 -8.52 -14.87
N PRO A 152 -0.43 -7.79 -14.25
CA PRO A 152 0.99 -8.08 -14.37
C PRO A 152 1.30 -9.45 -13.78
N GLN A 153 2.29 -10.11 -14.35
CA GLN A 153 2.79 -11.37 -13.81
C GLN A 153 3.61 -11.13 -12.53
N SER A 154 3.69 -12.13 -11.66
CA SER A 154 4.39 -12.03 -10.36
C SER A 154 5.84 -11.54 -10.49
N TRP A 155 6.54 -11.95 -11.55
CA TRP A 155 7.91 -11.53 -11.82
C TRP A 155 8.01 -10.07 -12.29
N GLU A 156 6.96 -9.52 -12.91
CA GLU A 156 6.90 -8.11 -13.34
C GLU A 156 6.69 -7.21 -12.12
N VAL A 157 5.76 -7.58 -11.23
CA VAL A 157 5.58 -6.90 -9.93
C VAL A 157 6.89 -6.90 -9.14
N ARG A 158 7.54 -8.07 -9.06
CA ARG A 158 8.85 -8.22 -8.41
C ARG A 158 9.92 -7.33 -9.04
N ALA A 159 10.02 -7.31 -10.36
CA ALA A 159 11.00 -6.50 -11.09
C ALA A 159 10.78 -5.00 -10.86
N CYS A 160 9.53 -4.53 -10.92
CA CYS A 160 9.15 -3.14 -10.63
C CYS A 160 9.54 -2.74 -9.20
N VAL A 161 9.10 -3.52 -8.21
CA VAL A 161 9.38 -3.24 -6.79
C VAL A 161 10.89 -3.23 -6.53
N LYS A 162 11.65 -4.20 -7.04
CA LYS A 162 13.12 -4.22 -6.93
C LYS A 162 13.76 -3.00 -7.58
N ALA A 163 13.35 -2.67 -8.79
CA ALA A 163 13.92 -1.56 -9.55
C ALA A 163 13.68 -0.23 -8.83
N LEU A 164 12.46 0.02 -8.38
CA LEU A 164 12.08 1.20 -7.58
C LEU A 164 12.83 1.25 -6.24
N ALA A 165 13.00 0.11 -5.58
CA ALA A 165 13.67 0.03 -4.29
C ALA A 165 15.16 0.41 -4.33
N ARG A 166 15.80 0.31 -5.51
CA ARG A 166 17.18 0.75 -5.71
C ARG A 166 17.34 2.27 -5.89
N VAL A 167 16.26 2.98 -6.21
CA VAL A 167 16.31 4.40 -6.61
C VAL A 167 15.48 5.34 -5.71
N ARG A 168 14.66 4.78 -4.81
CA ARG A 168 13.81 5.52 -3.86
C ARG A 168 14.14 5.18 -2.42
N SER A 169 13.80 6.09 -1.51
CA SER A 169 14.06 5.94 -0.08
C SER A 169 13.00 5.14 0.66
N ALA A 170 11.77 5.11 0.14
CA ALA A 170 10.66 4.31 0.66
C ALA A 170 9.70 3.92 -0.47
N ILE A 171 9.23 2.68 -0.45
CA ILE A 171 8.37 2.08 -1.48
C ILE A 171 7.14 1.59 -0.73
N ILE A 172 6.06 2.35 -0.82
CA ILE A 172 4.82 2.05 -0.11
C ILE A 172 3.97 1.20 -1.05
N VAL A 173 3.88 -0.09 -0.72
CA VAL A 173 3.17 -1.09 -1.52
C VAL A 173 1.82 -1.34 -0.85
N ASP A 174 0.76 -0.84 -1.47
CA ASP A 174 -0.62 -1.15 -1.10
C ASP A 174 -0.97 -2.52 -1.67
N VAL A 175 -1.25 -3.49 -0.81
CA VAL A 175 -1.58 -4.85 -1.24
C VAL A 175 -3.07 -5.16 -1.10
N GLY A 176 -3.84 -4.25 -0.53
CA GLY A 176 -5.21 -4.50 -0.09
C GLY A 176 -5.26 -5.66 0.90
N GLN A 177 -5.52 -6.86 0.39
CA GLN A 177 -5.61 -8.11 1.13
C GLN A 177 -4.53 -9.10 0.68
N TRP A 178 -3.53 -9.35 1.53
CA TRP A 178 -2.32 -10.13 1.20
C TRP A 178 -2.57 -11.53 0.62
N HIS A 179 -3.64 -12.22 1.01
CA HIS A 179 -3.95 -13.59 0.56
C HIS A 179 -4.17 -13.72 -0.96
N HIS A 180 -4.33 -12.61 -1.68
CA HIS A 180 -4.50 -12.59 -3.13
C HIS A 180 -3.22 -12.26 -3.91
N LEU A 181 -2.11 -12.01 -3.20
CA LEU A 181 -0.84 -11.73 -3.83
C LEU A 181 -0.08 -13.01 -4.21
N PRO A 182 0.59 -13.02 -5.37
CA PRO A 182 1.58 -14.06 -5.66
C PRO A 182 2.76 -13.96 -4.69
N ASN A 183 3.48 -15.08 -4.52
CA ASN A 183 4.69 -15.10 -3.70
C ASN A 183 5.76 -14.18 -4.32
N ILE A 184 6.00 -13.04 -3.66
CA ILE A 184 7.04 -12.07 -4.00
C ILE A 184 7.96 -11.92 -2.78
N PRO A 185 9.16 -12.52 -2.79
CA PRO A 185 10.06 -12.56 -1.62
C PRO A 185 10.43 -11.18 -1.07
N GLU A 186 10.49 -10.16 -1.93
CA GLU A 186 10.84 -8.79 -1.55
C GLU A 186 9.73 -8.13 -0.71
N LEU A 187 8.46 -8.46 -0.97
CA LEU A 187 7.33 -7.99 -0.17
C LEU A 187 7.25 -8.75 1.17
N GLU A 188 7.59 -10.04 1.18
CA GLU A 188 7.64 -10.85 2.41
C GLU A 188 8.68 -10.33 3.41
N GLN A 189 9.78 -9.76 2.90
CA GLN A 189 10.89 -9.24 3.71
C GLN A 189 10.75 -7.74 4.04
N GLY A 190 9.70 -7.09 3.53
CA GLY A 190 9.43 -5.67 3.75
C GLY A 190 9.01 -5.35 5.19
N ILE A 191 8.99 -4.06 5.53
CA ILE A 191 8.28 -3.56 6.72
C ILE A 191 6.80 -3.76 6.48
N ARG A 192 6.09 -4.39 7.42
CA ARG A 192 4.67 -4.70 7.30
C ARG A 192 3.84 -3.76 8.15
N ILE A 193 2.80 -3.19 7.55
CA ILE A 193 1.81 -2.38 8.23
C ILE A 193 0.48 -3.11 8.08
N VAL A 194 -0.09 -3.57 9.20
CA VAL A 194 -1.37 -4.27 9.24
C VAL A 194 -2.44 -3.32 9.76
N ALA A 195 -3.33 -2.88 8.87
CA ALA A 195 -4.52 -2.13 9.23
C ALA A 195 -5.61 -3.07 9.78
N VAL A 196 -5.98 -2.85 11.04
CA VAL A 196 -6.90 -3.71 11.78
C VAL A 196 -8.16 -2.94 12.13
N GLU A 197 -9.30 -3.41 11.63
CA GLU A 197 -10.58 -2.87 12.07
C GLU A 197 -10.83 -3.24 13.54
N LEU A 198 -11.10 -2.24 14.39
CA LEU A 198 -11.33 -2.42 15.83
C LEU A 198 -12.75 -2.91 16.13
N THR A 199 -13.12 -4.04 15.55
CA THR A 199 -14.35 -4.80 15.80
C THR A 199 -14.00 -6.23 16.17
N VAL A 200 -14.90 -6.94 16.84
CA VAL A 200 -14.70 -8.36 17.18
C VAL A 200 -14.30 -9.21 15.94
N LEU A 201 -15.00 -9.02 14.81
CA LEU A 201 -14.70 -9.75 13.59
C LEU A 201 -13.40 -9.25 12.92
N GLY A 202 -13.15 -7.95 12.92
CA GLY A 202 -11.93 -7.35 12.40
C GLY A 202 -10.68 -7.87 13.12
N LEU A 203 -10.74 -7.96 14.46
CA LEU A 203 -9.68 -8.52 15.30
C LEU A 203 -9.48 -10.02 15.03
N ALA A 204 -10.55 -10.81 14.92
CA ALA A 204 -10.45 -12.24 14.61
C ALA A 204 -9.73 -12.51 13.28
N ARG A 205 -10.05 -11.73 12.25
CA ARG A 205 -9.39 -11.80 10.94
C ARG A 205 -7.93 -11.36 11.02
N ALA A 206 -7.66 -10.25 11.70
CA ALA A 206 -6.31 -9.74 11.90
C ALA A 206 -5.42 -10.75 12.65
N LYS A 207 -5.92 -11.38 13.71
CA LYS A 207 -5.20 -12.43 14.45
C LYS A 207 -4.78 -13.57 13.55
N THR A 208 -5.68 -14.04 12.68
CA THR A 208 -5.39 -15.11 11.73
C THR A 208 -4.31 -14.70 10.74
N SER A 209 -4.40 -13.48 10.18
CA SER A 209 -3.41 -12.93 9.25
C SER A 209 -2.02 -12.82 9.89
N ILE A 210 -1.94 -12.18 11.05
CA ILE A 210 -0.70 -11.98 11.82
C ILE A 210 -0.06 -13.32 12.19
N GLN A 211 -0.84 -14.28 12.71
CA GLN A 211 -0.33 -15.60 13.10
C GLN A 211 0.18 -16.40 11.90
N THR A 212 -0.58 -16.43 10.79
CA THR A 212 -0.16 -17.12 9.57
C THR A 212 1.17 -16.57 9.05
N ARG A 213 1.32 -15.24 9.09
CA ARG A 213 2.54 -14.56 8.67
C ARG A 213 3.71 -14.82 9.62
N ARG A 214 3.51 -14.74 10.94
CA ARG A 214 4.57 -15.05 11.93
C ARG A 214 5.06 -16.49 11.77
N ALA A 215 4.14 -17.44 11.61
CA ALA A 215 4.49 -18.83 11.34
C ALA A 215 5.25 -19.00 10.01
N HIS A 216 4.94 -18.21 8.98
CA HIS A 216 5.69 -18.20 7.72
C HIS A 216 7.11 -17.62 7.91
N ALA A 217 7.23 -16.49 8.62
CA ALA A 217 8.51 -15.83 8.88
C ALA A 217 9.46 -16.69 9.71
N GLU A 218 8.93 -17.42 10.71
CA GLU A 218 9.69 -18.39 11.51
C GLU A 218 10.28 -19.52 10.66
N ARG A 219 9.52 -20.07 9.71
CA ARG A 219 10.00 -21.13 8.81
C ARG A 219 11.12 -20.68 7.88
N HIS A 220 11.15 -19.40 7.55
CA HIS A 220 12.07 -18.82 6.57
C HIS A 220 13.24 -18.05 7.20
N ASP A 221 13.39 -18.09 8.53
CA ASP A 221 14.40 -17.33 9.29
C ASP A 221 14.42 -15.83 8.91
N THR A 222 13.23 -15.28 8.66
CA THR A 222 13.02 -13.86 8.32
C THR A 222 12.38 -13.09 9.47
N ALA A 223 12.47 -13.64 10.69
CA ALA A 223 11.79 -13.17 11.90
C ALA A 223 12.37 -11.85 12.49
N GLU A 224 12.86 -10.94 11.66
CA GLU A 224 13.03 -9.55 12.10
C GLU A 224 11.64 -8.98 12.42
N ASN A 225 11.45 -8.45 13.64
CA ASN A 225 10.19 -7.83 14.05
C ASN A 225 9.98 -6.50 13.30
N ARG A 226 9.54 -6.58 12.05
CA ARG A 226 9.28 -5.46 11.13
C ARG A 226 7.78 -5.25 10.91
N GLU A 227 6.95 -5.67 11.86
CA GLU A 227 5.50 -5.52 11.81
C GLU A 227 5.07 -4.31 12.65
N ILE A 228 4.18 -3.50 12.07
CA ILE A 228 3.51 -2.38 12.71
C ILE A 228 2.01 -2.64 12.59
N VAL A 229 1.29 -2.62 13.69
CA VAL A 229 -0.18 -2.78 13.70
C VAL A 229 -0.81 -1.42 13.93
N ILE A 230 -1.80 -1.06 13.12
CA ILE A 230 -2.56 0.19 13.26
C ILE A 230 -4.05 -0.12 13.40
N GLY A 231 -4.66 0.44 14.43
CA GLY A 231 -6.08 0.29 14.72
C GLY A 231 -6.89 1.26 13.87
N MET A 232 -7.94 0.75 13.24
CA MET A 232 -8.86 1.50 12.40
C MET A 232 -10.24 1.42 13.03
N VAL A 233 -10.78 2.56 13.46
CA VAL A 233 -12.15 2.58 13.99
C VAL A 233 -13.12 2.44 12.80
N PRO A 234 -14.06 1.49 12.83
CA PRO A 234 -15.02 1.28 11.75
C PRO A 234 -15.90 2.52 11.51
N ARG A 235 -16.35 2.69 10.26
CA ARG A 235 -17.32 3.73 9.91
C ARG A 235 -18.72 3.34 10.39
N GLY A 236 -19.56 4.35 10.65
CA GLY A 236 -20.99 4.13 10.91
C GLY A 236 -21.35 3.66 12.33
N THR A 237 -20.41 3.69 13.27
CA THR A 237 -20.71 3.37 14.68
C THR A 237 -21.55 4.46 15.33
N VAL A 238 -22.60 4.07 16.07
CA VAL A 238 -23.36 4.99 16.91
C VAL A 238 -22.69 5.06 18.28
N ARG A 239 -22.16 6.23 18.65
CA ARG A 239 -21.46 6.44 19.95
C ARG A 239 -20.34 5.41 20.21
N GLU A 240 -19.61 5.02 19.17
CA GLU A 240 -18.54 4.01 19.24
C GLU A 240 -19.01 2.61 19.73
N HIS A 241 -20.32 2.33 19.72
CA HIS A 241 -20.81 0.98 19.97
C HIS A 241 -20.27 -0.01 18.94
N GLY A 242 -19.79 -1.16 19.43
CA GLY A 242 -19.17 -2.21 18.61
C GLY A 242 -17.68 -1.99 18.35
N VAL A 243 -17.09 -0.88 18.84
CA VAL A 243 -15.65 -0.66 18.80
C VAL A 243 -15.00 -1.34 20.00
N THR A 244 -14.00 -2.17 19.75
CA THR A 244 -13.20 -2.81 20.80
C THR A 244 -12.24 -1.79 21.41
N SER A 245 -12.03 -1.89 22.73
CA SER A 245 -11.03 -1.06 23.42
C SER A 245 -9.61 -1.39 22.96
N LEU A 246 -8.67 -0.46 23.14
CA LEU A 246 -7.26 -0.70 22.79
C LEU A 246 -6.69 -1.89 23.57
N ASP A 247 -6.88 -1.91 24.88
CA ASP A 247 -6.37 -2.97 25.76
C ASP A 247 -6.89 -4.35 25.36
N GLU A 248 -8.20 -4.47 25.10
CA GLU A 248 -8.82 -5.73 24.65
C GLU A 248 -8.32 -6.16 23.26
N ALA A 249 -8.09 -5.20 22.35
CA ALA A 249 -7.57 -5.48 21.02
C ALA A 249 -6.12 -5.98 21.08
N GLU A 250 -5.25 -5.32 21.85
CA GLU A 250 -3.85 -5.71 22.01
C GLU A 250 -3.72 -7.07 22.72
N GLU A 251 -4.51 -7.30 23.78
CA GLU A 251 -4.58 -8.59 24.47
C GLU A 251 -5.01 -9.70 23.50
N TYR A 252 -6.06 -9.45 22.71
CA TYR A 252 -6.55 -10.45 21.76
C TYR A 252 -5.55 -10.76 20.64
N LEU A 253 -4.89 -9.74 20.09
CA LEU A 253 -3.91 -9.88 19.00
C LEU A 253 -2.55 -10.41 19.49
N GLY A 254 -2.22 -10.19 20.76
CA GLY A 254 -0.90 -10.51 21.31
C GLY A 254 0.21 -9.61 20.74
N CYS A 255 -0.11 -8.34 20.44
CA CYS A 255 0.84 -7.33 20.00
C CYS A 255 0.29 -5.91 20.21
N GLU A 256 1.21 -4.96 20.30
CA GLU A 256 0.92 -3.53 20.41
C GLU A 256 0.30 -2.96 19.12
N ILE A 257 -0.65 -2.05 19.29
CA ILE A 257 -1.23 -1.24 18.23
C ILE A 257 -0.62 0.16 18.31
N SER A 258 0.23 0.51 17.34
CA SER A 258 1.06 1.73 17.38
C SER A 258 0.25 3.02 17.32
N ALA A 259 -0.91 3.02 16.65
CA ALA A 259 -1.79 4.18 16.58
C ALA A 259 -3.23 3.77 16.25
N ILE A 260 -4.17 4.67 16.51
CA ILE A 260 -5.58 4.51 16.13
C ILE A 260 -5.99 5.63 15.16
N VAL A 261 -6.55 5.25 14.03
CA VAL A 261 -7.17 6.16 13.06
C VAL A 261 -8.68 6.12 13.24
N LYS A 262 -9.27 7.29 13.52
CA LYS A 262 -10.72 7.47 13.57
C LYS A 262 -11.25 7.93 12.20
N PRO A 263 -12.50 7.58 11.83
CA PRO A 263 -13.12 8.08 10.62
C PRO A 263 -13.04 9.60 10.51
N ASP A 264 -12.47 10.08 9.41
CA ASP A 264 -12.50 11.49 9.05
C ASP A 264 -13.66 11.71 8.08
N ALA A 265 -14.80 12.15 8.61
CA ALA A 265 -16.03 12.30 7.83
C ALA A 265 -15.87 13.22 6.61
N LYS A 266 -15.06 14.28 6.73
CA LYS A 266 -14.82 15.22 5.62
C LYS A 266 -13.98 14.56 4.54
N LEU A 267 -12.86 13.94 4.93
CA LEU A 267 -11.99 13.22 4.00
C LEU A 267 -12.76 12.10 3.30
N CYS A 268 -13.57 11.33 4.04
CA CYS A 268 -14.42 10.29 3.48
C CYS A 268 -15.43 10.87 2.47
N SER A 269 -16.09 11.98 2.78
CA SER A 269 -17.04 12.62 1.85
C SER A 269 -16.34 13.04 0.56
N GLU A 270 -15.16 13.66 0.66
CA GLU A 270 -14.40 14.11 -0.51
C GLU A 270 -13.92 12.94 -1.39
N LEU A 271 -13.45 11.85 -0.77
CA LEU A 271 -13.08 10.62 -1.48
C LEU A 271 -14.28 9.99 -2.20
N LEU A 272 -15.44 9.89 -1.53
CA LEU A 272 -16.66 9.34 -2.11
C LEU A 272 -17.22 10.20 -3.25
N GLU A 273 -16.92 11.50 -3.27
CA GLU A 273 -17.28 12.42 -4.36
C GLU A 273 -16.27 12.41 -5.52
N GLY A 274 -15.18 11.65 -5.43
CA GLY A 274 -14.13 11.63 -6.45
C GLY A 274 -13.30 12.90 -6.49
N LEU A 275 -13.14 13.59 -5.35
CA LEU A 275 -12.32 14.80 -5.21
C LEU A 275 -10.84 14.51 -4.87
N GLY A 276 -10.44 13.23 -4.93
CA GLY A 276 -9.08 12.77 -4.61
C GLY A 276 -8.73 12.86 -3.12
N LEU A 277 -7.54 12.39 -2.78
CA LEU A 277 -7.09 12.35 -1.39
C LEU A 277 -6.50 13.68 -0.91
N ARG A 278 -7.29 14.42 -0.12
CA ARG A 278 -6.89 15.70 0.49
C ARG A 278 -6.15 15.52 1.81
N LYS A 279 -5.79 16.63 2.45
CA LYS A 279 -5.13 16.62 3.77
C LYS A 279 -6.10 16.10 4.84
N PRO A 280 -5.67 15.15 5.69
CA PRO A 280 -6.50 14.62 6.76
C PRO A 280 -6.66 15.65 7.90
N ASN A 281 -7.62 15.43 8.79
CA ASN A 281 -7.71 16.18 10.04
C ASN A 281 -6.50 15.94 10.96
N ARG A 282 -6.37 16.77 12.00
CA ARG A 282 -5.23 16.73 12.94
C ARG A 282 -5.08 15.39 13.67
N ALA A 283 -6.18 14.70 13.99
CA ALA A 283 -6.14 13.44 14.72
C ALA A 283 -5.59 12.32 13.83
N THR A 284 -6.09 12.22 12.60
CA THR A 284 -5.58 11.28 11.61
C THR A 284 -4.13 11.62 11.26
N ALA A 285 -3.79 12.89 11.01
CA ALA A 285 -2.41 13.31 10.77
C ALA A 285 -1.44 12.87 11.90
N LYS A 286 -1.87 12.99 13.17
CA LYS A 286 -1.08 12.52 14.31
C LYS A 286 -0.85 11.00 14.28
N ALA A 287 -1.87 10.21 13.95
CA ALA A 287 -1.73 8.76 13.83
C ALA A 287 -0.79 8.36 12.68
N ILE A 288 -0.89 9.04 11.53
CA ILE A 288 0.02 8.84 10.39
C ILE A 288 1.46 9.24 10.74
N ALA A 289 1.64 10.31 11.52
CA ALA A 289 2.95 10.74 11.98
C ALA A 289 3.64 9.67 12.86
N VAL A 290 2.91 9.01 13.75
CA VAL A 290 3.42 7.89 14.56
C VAL A 290 3.82 6.71 13.67
N LEU A 291 3.00 6.39 12.67
CA LEU A 291 3.32 5.34 11.70
C LEU A 291 4.60 5.67 10.91
N ALA A 292 4.74 6.92 10.47
CA ALA A 292 5.92 7.40 9.77
C ALA A 292 7.19 7.37 10.65
N ASP A 293 7.08 7.67 11.94
CA ASP A 293 8.19 7.53 12.90
C ASP A 293 8.69 6.08 12.95
N ARG A 294 7.78 5.12 13.13
CA ARG A 294 8.10 3.69 13.21
C ARG A 294 8.69 3.15 11.90
N VAL A 295 8.15 3.58 10.75
CA VAL A 295 8.70 3.21 9.44
C VAL A 295 10.12 3.73 9.26
N GLN A 296 10.38 5.01 9.58
CA GLN A 296 11.72 5.59 9.46
C GLN A 296 12.73 4.90 10.39
N GLU A 297 12.31 4.55 11.61
CA GLU A 297 13.12 3.80 12.55
C GLU A 297 13.53 2.43 11.97
N LEU A 298 12.57 1.66 11.41
CA LEU A 298 12.84 0.35 10.81
C LEU A 298 13.65 0.42 9.50
N ILE A 299 13.54 1.52 8.74
CA ILE A 299 14.41 1.79 7.60
C ILE A 299 15.83 2.11 8.10
N GLY A 300 15.96 2.93 9.14
CA GLY A 300 17.22 3.40 9.72
C GLY A 300 18.02 2.33 10.47
N MET A 301 17.37 1.45 11.23
CA MET A 301 18.01 0.33 11.96
C MET A 301 18.87 -0.53 11.03
N ARG A 302 18.44 -0.70 9.77
CA ARG A 302 19.19 -1.46 8.76
C ARG A 302 20.43 -0.72 8.25
N GLN A 303 20.46 0.62 8.31
CA GLN A 303 21.64 1.41 7.95
C GLN A 303 22.70 1.38 9.06
N VAL A 304 22.29 1.36 10.33
CA VAL A 304 23.21 1.44 11.49
C VAL A 304 23.98 0.13 11.74
N HIS A 305 23.36 -1.04 11.55
CA HIS A 305 24.04 -2.34 11.69
C HIS A 305 25.22 -2.56 10.71
N HIS A 306 25.42 -1.67 9.73
CA HIS A 306 26.56 -1.72 8.79
C HIS A 306 27.65 -0.66 9.07
N GLY A 307 27.54 0.12 10.16
CA GLY A 307 28.50 1.16 10.53
C GLY A 307 29.71 0.68 11.34
N THR A 308 29.73 -0.55 11.85
CA THR A 308 30.83 -1.05 12.69
C THR A 308 31.89 -1.75 11.83
N ARG A 309 32.76 -0.97 11.18
CA ARG A 309 34.11 -1.43 10.84
C ARG A 309 35.02 -1.12 12.03
N ALA A 310 35.48 -2.15 12.72
CA ALA A 310 36.64 -2.09 13.60
C ALA A 310 37.93 -2.20 12.74
N PRO A 311 39.08 -1.71 13.24
CA PRO A 311 40.16 -1.10 12.45
C PRO A 311 40.95 -2.06 11.57
#